data_AF-A0A8T5I4J8-F1
#
_entry.id   AF-A0A8T5I4J8-F1
#
_cell.length_a   1.000
_cell.length_b   1.000
_cell.length_c   1.000
_cell.angle_alpha   90.00
_cell.angle_beta   90.00
_cell.angle_gamma   90.00
#
_symmetry.space_group_name_H-M   'P 1'
#
loop_
_entity.id
_entity.type
_entity.pdbx_description
1 polymer ?
#
loop_
_entity_poly.entity_id
_entity_poly.type
_entity_poly.pdbx_seq_one_letter_code
_entity_poly.pdbx_strand_id
1 'polypeptide(L)'
;MSQELERVYTIPLGKVLISQSQHRAVRAINMIKEFAQHHMKVEIIKIDEELAHKIWSRGVRSPPRKIKVRMSKTDEGYVLVSLFTDDAESTVTEKETKKVEDSAETAKEAPAKEAPKTKSN
;
A
#
# COMPACT_ATOMS: atom_id res chain seq x y z
N MET A 1 4.05 30.32 -8.05
CA MET A 1 3.85 29.26 -9.06
C MET A 1 4.00 27.92 -8.35
N SER A 2 2.93 27.41 -7.73
CA SER A 2 2.88 26.02 -7.27
C SER A 2 2.61 25.15 -8.49
N GLN A 3 3.59 24.36 -8.91
CA GLN A 3 3.38 23.37 -9.96
C GLN A 3 3.08 22.06 -9.25
N GLU A 4 1.80 21.83 -8.97
CA GLU A 4 1.30 20.49 -8.66
C GLU A 4 1.53 19.62 -9.89
N LEU A 5 2.47 18.69 -9.77
CA LEU A 5 2.98 17.91 -10.88
C LEU A 5 2.69 16.45 -10.57
N GLU A 6 1.49 16.01 -10.91
CA GLU A 6 1.09 14.62 -10.80
C GLU A 6 1.40 13.88 -12.09
N ARG A 7 2.04 12.72 -11.97
CA ARG A 7 2.32 11.84 -13.12
C ARG A 7 2.15 10.39 -12.75
N VAL A 8 1.60 9.63 -13.68
CA VAL A 8 1.49 8.17 -13.58
C VAL A 8 2.57 7.55 -14.46
N TYR A 9 3.40 6.70 -13.85
CA TYR A 9 4.46 5.99 -14.53
C TYR A 9 4.34 4.49 -14.34
N THR A 10 4.78 3.73 -15.35
CA THR A 10 5.04 2.29 -15.20
C THR A 10 6.53 2.09 -14.98
N ILE A 11 6.92 1.65 -13.79
CA ILE A 11 8.32 1.44 -13.44
C ILE A 11 8.72 -0.01 -13.80
N PRO A 12 9.70 -0.21 -14.69
CA PRO A 12 10.25 -1.54 -14.98
C PRO A 12 11.25 -1.95 -13.90
N LEU A 13 10.93 -3.00 -13.14
CA LEU A 13 11.79 -3.57 -12.10
C LEU A 13 12.53 -4.84 -12.58
N GLY A 14 12.62 -5.06 -13.90
CA GLY A 14 13.27 -6.25 -14.47
C GLY A 14 14.73 -6.41 -14.05
N LYS A 15 15.45 -5.30 -13.87
CA LYS A 15 16.86 -5.28 -13.45
C LYS A 15 17.08 -5.82 -12.03
N VAL A 16 16.02 -5.92 -11.22
CA VAL A 16 16.09 -6.48 -9.86
C VAL A 16 16.54 -7.94 -9.88
N LEU A 17 16.27 -8.71 -10.94
CA LEU A 17 16.63 -10.13 -11.00
C LEU A 17 18.14 -10.38 -11.07
N ILE A 18 18.93 -9.36 -11.44
CA ILE A 18 20.39 -9.42 -11.51
C ILE A 18 20.98 -9.52 -10.10
N SER A 19 20.33 -8.95 -9.08
CA SER A 19 20.80 -9.02 -7.71
C SER A 19 20.51 -10.38 -7.06
N GLN A 20 21.28 -10.67 -6.00
CA GLN A 20 21.10 -11.85 -5.16
C GLN A 20 19.64 -11.95 -4.68
N SER A 21 19.11 -13.17 -4.64
CA SER A 21 17.70 -13.44 -4.35
C SER A 21 17.21 -12.81 -3.05
N GLN A 22 18.04 -12.77 -2.01
CA GLN A 22 17.67 -12.25 -0.69
C GLN A 22 17.57 -10.72 -0.65
N HIS A 23 18.08 -10.01 -1.66
CA HIS A 23 18.11 -8.54 -1.69
C HIS A 23 17.24 -7.96 -2.80
N ARG A 24 16.41 -8.77 -3.45
CA ARG A 24 15.62 -8.33 -4.61
C ARG A 24 14.55 -7.30 -4.24
N ALA A 25 13.72 -7.57 -3.23
CA ALA A 25 12.71 -6.58 -2.81
C ALA A 25 13.35 -5.26 -2.34
N VAL A 26 14.46 -5.33 -1.62
CA VAL A 26 15.23 -4.13 -1.20
C VAL A 26 15.76 -3.38 -2.41
N ARG A 27 16.33 -4.08 -3.40
CA ARG A 27 16.80 -3.46 -4.65
C ARG A 27 15.66 -2.83 -5.43
N ALA A 28 14.47 -3.44 -5.44
CA ALA A 28 13.28 -2.89 -6.09
C ALA A 28 12.88 -1.54 -5.49
N ILE A 29 12.88 -1.42 -4.17
CA ILE A 29 12.62 -0.15 -3.48
C ILE A 29 13.65 0.91 -3.88
N ASN A 30 14.94 0.56 -3.88
CA ASN A 30 16.00 1.49 -4.28
C ASN A 30 15.85 1.93 -5.75
N MET A 31 15.48 1.01 -6.65
CA MET A 31 15.19 1.36 -8.04
C MET A 31 14.01 2.32 -8.19
N ILE A 32 12.96 2.17 -7.38
CA ILE A 32 11.82 3.11 -7.38
C ILE A 32 12.27 4.49 -6.91
N LYS A 33 13.12 4.56 -5.88
CA LYS A 33 13.72 5.82 -5.41
C LYS A 33 14.56 6.47 -6.50
N GLU A 34 15.49 5.73 -7.11
CA GLU A 34 16.31 6.21 -8.24
C GLU A 34 15.45 6.74 -9.39
N PHE A 35 14.37 6.02 -9.73
CA PHE A 35 13.44 6.44 -10.78
C PHE A 35 12.72 7.75 -10.44
N ALA A 36 12.22 7.88 -9.20
CA ALA A 36 11.56 9.10 -8.74
C ALA A 36 12.51 10.30 -8.72
N GLN A 37 13.74 10.09 -8.24
CA GLN A 37 14.80 11.12 -8.21
C GLN A 37 15.09 11.63 -9.63
N HIS A 38 15.22 10.72 -10.59
CA HIS A 38 15.53 11.08 -11.98
C HIS A 38 14.41 11.86 -12.67
N HIS A 39 13.14 11.46 -12.47
CA HIS A 39 12.01 12.06 -13.18
C HIS A 39 11.50 13.36 -12.52
N MET A 40 11.53 13.43 -11.20
CA MET A 40 11.00 14.57 -10.45
C MET A 40 12.08 15.57 -10.03
N LYS A 41 13.36 15.19 -10.11
CA LYS A 41 14.53 16.01 -9.73
C LYS A 41 14.46 16.50 -8.28
N VAL A 42 14.04 15.62 -7.37
CA VAL A 42 13.89 15.87 -5.93
C VAL A 42 14.67 14.81 -5.16
N GLU A 43 15.34 15.20 -4.08
CA GLU A 43 16.17 14.30 -3.28
C GLU A 43 15.36 13.47 -2.28
N ILE A 44 14.37 14.09 -1.63
CA ILE A 44 13.57 13.47 -0.57
C ILE A 44 12.38 12.74 -1.20
N ILE A 45 12.38 11.42 -1.10
CA ILE A 45 11.34 10.55 -1.66
C ILE A 45 10.71 9.74 -0.54
N LYS A 46 9.39 9.88 -0.41
CA LYS A 46 8.58 9.07 0.52
C LYS A 46 7.78 8.05 -0.30
N ILE A 47 7.88 6.80 0.12
CA ILE A 47 7.16 5.69 -0.51
C ILE A 47 5.97 5.37 0.38
N ASP A 48 4.80 5.28 -0.23
CA ASP A 48 3.59 4.91 0.46
C ASP A 48 3.63 3.45 0.95
N GLU A 49 2.92 3.18 2.05
CA GLU A 49 2.93 1.88 2.70
C GLU A 49 2.30 0.81 1.81
N GLU A 50 1.19 1.12 1.12
CA GLU A 50 0.51 0.17 0.24
C GLU A 50 1.42 -0.29 -0.91
N LEU A 51 2.19 0.65 -1.48
CA LEU A 51 3.16 0.34 -2.51
C LEU A 51 4.27 -0.57 -1.96
N ALA A 52 4.76 -0.30 -0.75
CA ALA A 52 5.73 -1.18 -0.10
C ALA A 52 5.14 -2.59 0.12
N HIS A 53 3.95 -2.71 0.71
CA HIS A 53 3.27 -4.00 0.90
C HIS A 53 3.10 -4.76 -0.42
N LYS A 54 2.78 -4.06 -1.52
CA LYS A 54 2.67 -4.69 -2.84
C LYS A 54 4.00 -5.29 -3.31
N ILE A 55 5.12 -4.59 -3.09
CA ILE A 55 6.46 -5.08 -3.43
C ILE A 55 6.82 -6.32 -2.62
N TRP A 56 6.50 -6.33 -1.32
CA TRP A 56 6.80 -7.42 -0.40
C TRP A 56 5.76 -8.55 -0.39
N SER A 57 4.63 -8.40 -1.10
CA SER A 57 3.51 -9.37 -1.09
C SER A 57 3.88 -10.80 -1.48
N ARG A 58 4.90 -10.97 -2.33
CA ARG A 58 5.43 -12.27 -2.79
C ARG A 58 6.73 -12.67 -2.06
N GLY A 59 7.06 -11.97 -0.99
CA GLY A 59 8.30 -12.13 -0.24
C GLY A 59 9.51 -11.47 -0.90
N VAL A 60 10.66 -11.59 -0.23
CA VAL A 60 11.90 -10.90 -0.61
C VAL A 60 12.48 -11.34 -1.97
N ARG A 61 12.23 -12.60 -2.35
CA ARG A 61 12.85 -13.27 -3.51
C ARG A 61 12.23 -12.91 -4.86
N SER A 62 10.96 -12.52 -4.85
CA SER A 62 10.14 -12.44 -6.06
C SER A 62 9.28 -11.17 -6.12
N PRO A 63 9.90 -9.96 -6.11
CA PRO A 63 9.14 -8.73 -6.27
C PRO A 63 8.48 -8.64 -7.65
N PRO A 64 7.41 -7.83 -7.81
CA PRO A 64 6.76 -7.61 -9.11
C PRO A 64 7.74 -7.07 -10.17
N ARG A 65 7.59 -7.52 -11.42
CA ARG A 65 8.45 -7.10 -12.56
C ARG A 65 8.15 -5.69 -13.09
N LYS A 66 6.90 -5.24 -12.96
CA LYS A 66 6.42 -3.92 -13.37
C LYS A 66 5.43 -3.43 -12.32
N ILE A 67 5.47 -2.16 -12.00
CA ILE A 67 4.50 -1.53 -11.09
C ILE A 67 4.07 -0.19 -11.69
N LYS A 68 2.76 0.05 -11.75
CA LYS A 68 2.20 1.36 -12.06
C LYS A 68 2.10 2.19 -10.78
N VAL A 69 2.61 3.40 -10.84
CA VAL A 69 2.85 4.24 -9.68
C VAL A 69 2.44 5.66 -10.02
N ARG A 70 1.75 6.32 -9.10
CA ARG A 70 1.48 7.76 -9.14
C ARG A 70 2.55 8.49 -8.34
N MET A 71 3.13 9.52 -8.92
CA MET A 71 4.07 10.41 -8.26
C MET A 71 3.44 11.79 -8.14
N SER A 72 3.34 12.30 -6.91
CA SER A 72 2.90 13.67 -6.62
C SER A 72 4.05 14.44 -5.97
N LYS A 73 4.21 15.70 -6.37
CA LYS A 73 5.15 16.62 -5.75
C LYS A 73 4.39 17.48 -4.76
N THR A 74 4.77 17.40 -3.48
CA THR A 74 4.19 18.22 -2.42
C THR A 74 4.94 19.55 -2.32
N ASP A 75 4.26 20.60 -1.86
CA ASP A 75 4.87 21.92 -1.61
C ASP A 75 5.98 21.89 -0.55
N GLU A 76 5.95 20.89 0.33
CA GLU A 76 6.98 20.59 1.34
C GLU A 76 8.30 20.06 0.74
N GLY A 77 8.39 19.94 -0.58
CA GLY A 77 9.65 19.65 -1.28
C GLY A 77 10.04 18.17 -1.36
N TYR A 78 9.14 17.24 -1.00
CA TYR A 78 9.32 15.81 -1.24
C TYR A 78 8.35 15.27 -2.29
N VAL A 79 8.68 14.10 -2.82
CA VAL A 79 7.82 13.35 -3.72
C VAL A 79 7.18 12.21 -2.96
N LEU A 80 5.85 12.12 -3.04
CA LEU A 80 5.09 10.98 -2.56
C LEU A 80 4.85 10.01 -3.72
N VAL A 81 5.13 8.74 -3.46
CA VAL A 81 5.05 7.67 -4.45
C VAL A 81 3.98 6.68 -4.00
N SER A 82 2.82 6.71 -4.64
CA SER A 82 1.65 5.88 -4.29
C SER A 82 1.34 4.84 -5.37
N LEU A 83 0.69 3.74 -4.96
CA LEU A 83 0.28 2.69 -5.88
C LEU A 83 -0.84 3.22 -6.78
N PHE A 84 -0.71 3.03 -8.10
CA PHE A 84 -1.79 3.34 -9.04
C PHE A 84 -2.53 2.05 -9.38
N THR A 85 -3.76 1.93 -8.90
CA THR A 85 -4.71 0.89 -9.32
C THR A 85 -5.59 1.49 -10.43
N ASP A 86 -5.51 0.93 -11.64
CA ASP A 86 -6.38 1.34 -12.76
C ASP A 86 -7.89 1.07 -12.45
N ASP A 87 -8.20 0.28 -11.42
CA ASP A 87 -9.55 -0.20 -11.07
C ASP A 87 -10.33 0.72 -10.10
N ALA A 88 -9.77 1.88 -9.72
CA ALA A 88 -10.38 2.79 -8.73
C ALA A 88 -11.39 3.80 -9.32
N GLU A 89 -11.70 3.77 -10.61
CA GLU A 89 -12.73 4.64 -11.21
C GLU A 89 -14.08 3.93 -11.44
N SER A 90 -14.24 2.63 -11.12
CA SER A 90 -15.51 1.91 -11.36
C SER A 90 -16.07 1.09 -10.19
N THR A 91 -15.50 1.14 -8.98
CA THR A 91 -16.04 0.34 -7.84
C THR A 91 -16.18 1.07 -6.50
N VAL A 92 -16.01 2.39 -6.45
CA VAL A 92 -16.23 3.18 -5.22
C VAL A 92 -17.66 3.72 -5.11
N THR A 93 -18.48 3.69 -6.18
CA THR A 93 -19.89 4.10 -6.12
C THR A 93 -20.86 3.04 -5.58
N GLU A 94 -20.45 1.78 -5.35
CA GLU A 94 -21.39 0.73 -4.90
C GLU A 94 -20.98 -0.05 -3.64
N LYS A 95 -19.77 0.14 -3.09
CA LYS A 95 -19.34 -0.61 -1.89
C LYS A 95 -19.45 0.15 -0.57
N GLU A 96 -19.72 1.46 -0.61
CA GLU A 96 -19.95 2.27 0.60
C GLU A 96 -21.40 2.23 1.11
N THR A 97 -22.37 1.70 0.35
CA THR A 97 -23.78 1.60 0.80
C THR A 97 -24.16 0.27 1.48
N LYS A 98 -23.29 -0.75 1.52
CA LYS A 98 -23.64 -2.07 2.12
C LYS A 98 -22.87 -2.47 3.40
N LYS A 99 -21.88 -1.70 3.85
CA LYS A 99 -21.11 -2.04 5.07
C LYS A 99 -21.51 -1.23 6.32
N VAL A 100 -22.39 -0.24 6.19
CA VAL A 100 -22.77 0.64 7.30
C VAL A 100 -24.00 0.14 8.07
N GLU A 101 -24.76 -0.84 7.57
CA GLU A 101 -25.99 -1.32 8.23
C GLU A 101 -25.84 -2.61 9.08
N ASP A 102 -24.73 -3.36 9.03
CA ASP A 102 -24.64 -4.67 9.73
C ASP A 102 -23.87 -4.64 11.07
N SER A 103 -23.13 -3.58 11.39
CA SER A 103 -22.27 -3.54 12.58
C SER A 103 -22.74 -2.64 13.73
N ALA A 104 -23.97 -2.13 13.70
CA ALA A 104 -24.49 -1.20 14.72
C ALA A 104 -25.44 -1.82 15.76
N GLU A 105 -25.78 -3.12 15.70
CA GLU A 105 -26.82 -3.70 16.57
C GLU A 105 -26.40 -4.95 17.39
N THR A 106 -25.20 -4.97 17.97
CA THR A 106 -24.92 -5.91 19.08
C THR A 106 -23.90 -5.34 20.07
N ALA A 107 -24.27 -4.28 20.79
CA ALA A 107 -23.50 -3.79 21.93
C ALA A 107 -24.41 -3.16 23.00
N LYS A 108 -25.43 -3.89 23.47
CA LYS A 108 -26.12 -3.64 24.75
C LYS A 108 -26.67 -4.95 25.32
N GLU A 109 -25.91 -5.59 26.20
CA GLU A 109 -26.38 -6.07 27.52
C GLU A 109 -25.30 -6.92 28.21
N ALA A 110 -24.76 -6.39 29.31
CA ALA A 110 -24.35 -7.18 30.46
C ALA A 110 -25.35 -6.82 31.58
N PRO A 111 -25.87 -7.76 32.41
CA PRO A 111 -25.04 -8.28 33.51
C PRO A 111 -25.34 -9.71 34.05
N ALA A 112 -24.31 -10.29 34.68
CA ALA A 112 -24.21 -11.26 35.79
C ALA A 112 -25.45 -12.03 36.34
N LYS A 113 -25.31 -13.37 36.48
CA LYS A 113 -25.23 -14.13 37.78
C LYS A 113 -25.32 -15.67 37.60
N GLU A 114 -24.70 -16.35 38.58
CA GLU A 114 -24.99 -17.69 39.12
C GLU A 114 -24.32 -18.96 38.54
N ALA A 115 -23.45 -19.55 39.38
CA ALA A 115 -23.09 -20.97 39.39
C ALA A 115 -24.27 -21.81 39.93
N PRO A 116 -24.39 -23.11 39.56
CA PRO A 116 -23.93 -24.12 40.53
C PRO A 116 -23.31 -25.42 39.93
N LYS A 117 -22.26 -25.90 40.61
CA LYS A 117 -21.97 -27.30 41.03
C LYS A 117 -22.57 -28.48 40.21
N THR A 118 -21.74 -29.41 39.69
CA THR A 118 -21.30 -30.70 40.29
C THR A 118 -21.06 -31.87 39.30
N LYS A 119 -19.92 -32.55 39.51
CA LYS A 119 -19.60 -34.00 39.44
C LYS A 119 -19.09 -34.70 38.15
N SER A 120 -18.04 -35.51 38.43
CA SER A 120 -17.57 -36.78 37.82
C SER A 120 -16.91 -36.68 36.44
N ASN A 121 -15.79 -37.36 36.14
CA ASN A 121 -15.11 -38.51 36.76
C ASN A 121 -13.60 -38.40 36.48
#